data_AF-A0A414PQ69-F1
#
_entry.id   AF-A0A414PQ69-F1
#
_cell.length_a   1.000
_cell.length_b   1.000
_cell.length_c   1.000
_cell.angle_alpha   90.00
_cell.angle_beta   90.00
_cell.angle_gamma   90.00
#
_symmetry.space_group_name_H-M   'P 1'
#
loop_
_entity.id
_entity.type
_entity.pdbx_description
1 polymer ?
#
loop_
_entity_poly.entity_id
_entity_poly.type
_entity_poly.pdbx_seq_one_letter_code
_entity_poly.pdbx_strand_id
1 'polypeptide(L)'
;MKIRFFGEIDINKDYYETTIHLKDRDIQLDLNLEEVIGKKDWILEYDEYISKLSIYKEKIEEKLNEDFDDWGLTKEWIDWHIEGFDKKDIEKLTEGVDKNLPIDEKLFSVINLERVGIYPGYEDYAIWDFMLDNEFSDQILVVVTDNKGEIVDITWES
;
A
#
# COMPACT_ATOMS: atom_id res chain seq x y z
N MET A 1 8.59 -23.87 8.74
CA MET A 1 9.84 -23.04 8.66
C MET A 1 9.52 -21.67 9.20
N LYS A 2 10.42 -21.01 9.94
CA LYS A 2 10.11 -19.71 10.55
C LYS A 2 10.43 -18.55 9.59
N ILE A 3 9.44 -17.71 9.31
CA ILE A 3 9.52 -16.52 8.47
C ILE A 3 9.23 -15.28 9.34
N ARG A 4 9.92 -14.18 9.04
CA ARG A 4 9.70 -12.88 9.72
C ARG A 4 8.22 -12.49 9.57
N PHE A 5 7.62 -11.95 10.64
CA PHE A 5 6.18 -11.63 10.76
C PHE A 5 5.21 -12.83 10.72
N PHE A 6 5.41 -13.83 9.87
CA PHE A 6 4.48 -14.95 9.70
C PHE A 6 4.70 -16.13 10.65
N GLY A 7 5.83 -16.18 11.37
CA GLY A 7 6.11 -17.31 12.27
C GLY A 7 6.32 -18.60 11.49
N GLU A 8 5.77 -19.72 11.97
CA GLU A 8 5.92 -21.00 11.29
C GLU A 8 4.97 -21.16 10.11
N ILE A 9 5.53 -21.32 8.91
CA ILE A 9 4.77 -21.58 7.68
C ILE A 9 5.05 -22.99 7.12
N ASP A 10 4.07 -23.50 6.37
CA ASP A 10 4.16 -24.64 5.44
C ASP A 10 4.43 -24.12 4.01
N ILE A 11 5.61 -24.43 3.48
CA ILE A 11 6.03 -23.97 2.15
C ILE A 11 5.19 -24.57 1.00
N ASN A 12 4.33 -25.54 1.27
CA ASN A 12 3.44 -26.11 0.25
C ASN A 12 2.09 -25.38 0.17
N LYS A 13 1.82 -24.42 1.05
CA LYS A 13 0.69 -23.50 0.91
C LYS A 13 1.09 -22.29 0.09
N ASP A 14 0.11 -21.75 -0.61
CA ASP A 14 0.20 -20.61 -1.52
C ASP A 14 0.02 -19.27 -0.82
N TYR A 15 -0.66 -19.18 0.33
CA TYR A 15 -1.00 -17.88 0.90
C TYR A 15 -0.92 -17.82 2.43
N TYR A 16 -0.43 -16.69 2.92
CA TYR A 16 -0.39 -16.30 4.33
C TYR A 16 -0.72 -14.82 4.47
N GLU A 17 -1.41 -14.47 5.57
CA GLU A 17 -1.70 -13.09 5.94
C GLU A 17 -1.42 -12.88 7.43
N THR A 18 -1.05 -11.66 7.79
CA THR A 18 -0.89 -11.23 9.18
C THR A 18 -1.08 -9.73 9.30
N THR A 19 -1.14 -9.23 10.53
CA THR A 19 -1.16 -7.80 10.81
C THR A 19 0.16 -7.39 11.44
N ILE A 20 0.78 -6.34 10.91
CA ILE A 20 2.02 -5.77 11.45
C ILE A 20 1.82 -4.31 11.82
N HIS A 21 2.59 -3.86 12.82
CA HIS A 21 2.69 -2.44 13.13
C HIS A 21 3.79 -1.81 12.28
N LEU A 22 3.42 -0.96 11.32
CA LEU A 22 4.34 -0.24 10.46
C LEU A 22 4.25 1.26 10.75
N LYS A 23 5.31 1.79 11.36
CA LYS A 23 5.38 3.17 11.88
C LYS A 23 4.32 3.43 12.96
N ASP A 24 3.24 4.12 12.61
CA ASP A 24 2.21 4.65 13.49
C ASP A 24 0.86 3.95 13.35
N ARG A 25 0.80 2.92 12.48
CA ARG A 25 -0.43 2.21 12.17
C ARG A 25 -0.24 0.70 12.05
N ASP A 26 -1.33 -0.02 12.22
CA ASP A 26 -1.40 -1.42 11.85
C ASP A 26 -1.81 -1.54 10.38
N ILE A 27 -1.18 -2.46 9.66
CA ILE A 27 -1.49 -2.78 8.25
C ILE A 27 -1.60 -4.29 8.06
N GLN A 28 -2.29 -4.71 7.01
CA GLN A 28 -2.23 -6.10 6.53
C GLN A 28 -0.93 -6.34 5.79
N LEU A 29 -0.31 -7.49 6.06
CA LEU A 29 0.85 -8.00 5.33
C LEU A 29 0.52 -9.39 4.79
N ASP A 30 0.58 -9.52 3.47
CA ASP A 30 0.33 -10.78 2.79
C ASP A 30 1.62 -11.36 2.22
N LEU A 31 1.66 -12.67 2.14
CA LEU A 31 2.71 -13.43 1.49
C LEU A 31 2.06 -14.47 0.57
N ASN A 32 2.16 -14.20 -0.73
CA ASN A 32 1.73 -15.11 -1.78
C ASN A 32 2.96 -15.90 -2.28
N LEU A 33 2.90 -17.23 -2.15
CA LEU A 33 3.94 -18.18 -2.51
C LEU A 33 3.65 -18.94 -3.80
N GLU A 34 2.61 -18.60 -4.57
CA GLU A 34 2.14 -19.35 -5.76
C GLU A 34 3.28 -19.75 -6.72
N GLU A 35 4.18 -18.83 -7.07
CA GLU A 35 5.32 -19.09 -7.98
C GLU A 35 6.49 -19.83 -7.32
N VAL A 36 6.50 -19.89 -5.99
CA VAL A 36 7.60 -20.42 -5.19
C VAL A 36 7.17 -21.56 -4.25
N ILE A 37 6.01 -22.17 -4.49
CA ILE A 37 5.51 -23.32 -3.72
C ILE A 37 6.58 -24.42 -3.65
N GLY A 38 6.84 -24.88 -2.43
CA GLY A 38 7.83 -25.91 -2.13
C GLY A 38 9.29 -25.45 -2.22
N LYS A 39 9.55 -24.21 -2.67
CA LYS A 39 10.90 -23.64 -2.79
C LYS A 39 11.29 -22.84 -1.54
N LYS A 40 12.57 -22.45 -1.47
CA LYS A 40 13.18 -21.75 -0.32
C LYS A 40 14.17 -20.65 -0.72
N ASP A 41 14.47 -20.51 -2.00
CA ASP A 41 15.38 -19.51 -2.56
C ASP A 41 14.85 -18.07 -2.42
N TRP A 42 13.53 -17.91 -2.35
CA TRP A 42 12.86 -16.62 -2.10
C TRP A 42 13.06 -16.03 -0.70
N ILE A 43 13.48 -16.83 0.30
CA ILE A 43 13.46 -16.42 1.70
C ILE A 43 14.41 -15.25 1.97
N LEU A 44 15.60 -15.28 1.34
CA LEU A 44 16.58 -14.21 1.53
C LEU A 44 16.08 -12.90 0.93
N GLU A 45 15.54 -12.95 -0.28
CA GLU A 45 14.94 -11.81 -0.97
C GLU A 45 13.78 -11.21 -0.15
N TYR A 46 12.90 -12.06 0.38
CA TYR A 46 11.83 -11.66 1.28
C TYR A 46 12.34 -10.96 2.54
N ASP A 47 13.33 -11.54 3.23
CA ASP A 47 13.87 -10.96 4.47
C ASP A 47 14.56 -9.61 4.20
N GLU A 48 15.27 -9.49 3.08
CA GLU A 48 15.90 -8.26 2.63
C GLU A 48 14.87 -7.17 2.32
N TYR A 49 13.81 -7.48 1.56
CA TYR A 49 12.75 -6.54 1.23
C TYR A 49 12.00 -6.08 2.48
N ILE A 50 11.52 -7.04 3.28
CA ILE A 50 10.70 -6.76 4.45
C ILE A 50 11.44 -5.97 5.52
N SER A 51 12.76 -6.14 5.63
CA SER A 51 13.58 -5.35 6.55
C SER A 51 13.60 -3.85 6.24
N LYS A 52 13.17 -3.45 5.03
CA LYS A 52 13.21 -2.07 4.53
C LYS A 52 11.81 -1.47 4.31
N LEU A 53 10.73 -2.13 4.75
CA LEU A 53 9.35 -1.65 4.55
C LEU A 53 9.18 -0.16 4.91
N SER A 54 9.71 0.29 6.06
CA SER A 54 9.57 1.69 6.46
C SER A 54 10.26 2.67 5.52
N ILE A 55 11.39 2.28 4.92
CA ILE A 55 12.16 3.09 3.97
C ILE A 55 11.42 3.13 2.63
N TYR A 56 10.92 1.99 2.16
CA TYR A 56 10.16 1.94 0.91
C TYR A 56 8.84 2.70 1.02
N LYS A 57 8.17 2.62 2.18
CA LYS A 57 6.98 3.44 2.46
C LYS A 57 7.28 4.94 2.29
N GLU A 58 8.39 5.43 2.85
CA GLU A 58 8.78 6.85 2.70
C GLU A 58 8.98 7.24 1.24
N LYS A 59 9.71 6.42 0.49
CA LYS A 59 9.94 6.63 -0.95
C LYS A 59 8.65 6.61 -1.77
N ILE A 60 7.72 5.71 -1.43
CA ILE A 60 6.41 5.63 -2.08
C ILE A 60 5.57 6.85 -1.75
N GLU A 61 5.54 7.28 -0.48
CA GLU A 61 4.83 8.49 -0.08
C GLU A 61 5.38 9.73 -0.79
N GLU A 62 6.71 9.87 -0.88
CA GLU A 62 7.34 10.92 -1.68
C GLU A 62 6.89 10.86 -3.16
N LYS A 63 6.85 9.67 -3.75
CA LYS A 63 6.42 9.50 -5.14
C LYS A 63 4.94 9.82 -5.36
N LEU A 64 4.06 9.47 -4.41
CA LEU A 64 2.65 9.83 -4.46
C LEU A 64 2.44 11.35 -4.35
N ASN A 65 3.25 12.04 -3.54
CA ASN A 65 3.24 13.51 -3.50
C ASN A 65 3.64 14.11 -4.85
N GLU A 66 4.73 13.63 -5.46
CA GLU A 66 5.15 14.09 -6.78
C GLU A 66 4.07 13.83 -7.83
N ASP A 67 3.48 12.63 -7.85
CA ASP A 67 2.44 12.26 -8.80
C ASP A 67 1.15 13.07 -8.60
N PHE A 68 0.82 13.44 -7.35
CA PHE A 68 -0.29 14.35 -7.06
C PHE A 68 0.00 15.78 -7.58
N ASP A 69 1.19 16.33 -7.31
CA ASP A 69 1.57 17.69 -7.72
C ASP A 69 1.70 17.83 -9.25
N ASP A 70 2.13 16.76 -9.93
CA ASP A 70 2.27 16.70 -11.38
C ASP A 70 0.95 16.40 -12.12
N TRP A 71 -0.19 16.38 -11.42
CA TRP A 71 -1.51 16.05 -11.97
C TRP A 71 -1.57 14.63 -12.58
N GLY A 72 -0.87 13.69 -11.95
CA GLY A 72 -0.84 12.27 -12.30
C GLY A 72 -2.02 11.46 -11.74
N LEU A 73 -1.88 10.14 -11.72
CA LEU A 73 -2.98 9.22 -11.38
C LEU A 73 -3.48 9.42 -9.94
N THR A 74 -2.58 9.72 -9.01
CA THR A 74 -2.89 10.04 -7.61
C THR A 74 -3.83 11.25 -7.53
N LYS A 75 -3.60 12.27 -8.36
CA LYS A 75 -4.47 13.44 -8.44
C LYS A 75 -5.82 13.08 -9.04
N GLU A 76 -5.83 12.34 -10.14
CA GLU A 76 -7.06 11.86 -10.79
C GLU A 76 -7.92 11.03 -9.81
N TRP A 77 -7.29 10.15 -9.03
CA TRP A 77 -7.93 9.34 -8.01
C TRP A 77 -8.56 10.19 -6.92
N ILE A 78 -7.86 11.21 -6.41
CA ILE A 78 -8.41 12.16 -5.42
C ILE A 78 -9.59 12.96 -6.00
N ASP A 79 -9.46 13.45 -7.23
CA ASP A 79 -10.51 14.24 -7.88
C ASP A 79 -11.77 13.41 -8.11
N TRP A 80 -11.63 12.12 -8.46
CA TRP A 80 -12.77 11.21 -8.56
C TRP A 80 -13.53 11.07 -7.23
N HIS A 81 -12.82 10.97 -6.11
CA HIS A 81 -13.45 10.93 -4.78
C HIS A 81 -14.15 12.25 -4.46
N ILE A 82 -13.57 13.40 -4.81
CA ILE A 82 -14.21 14.71 -4.61
C ILE A 82 -15.52 14.81 -5.39
N GLU A 83 -15.54 14.31 -6.63
CA GLU A 83 -16.74 14.31 -7.48
C GLU A 83 -17.82 13.35 -6.96
N GLY A 84 -17.41 12.22 -6.37
CA GLY A 84 -18.31 11.18 -5.87
C GLY A 84 -18.88 11.45 -4.48
N PHE A 85 -18.12 12.10 -3.60
CA PHE A 85 -18.49 12.33 -2.20
C PHE A 85 -19.37 13.55 -2.00
N ASP A 86 -20.27 13.44 -1.02
CA ASP A 86 -20.98 14.61 -0.53
C ASP A 86 -20.08 15.43 0.42
N LYS A 87 -20.47 16.69 0.66
CA LYS A 87 -19.69 17.60 1.51
C LYS A 87 -19.49 17.06 2.93
N LYS A 88 -20.48 16.33 3.48
CA LYS A 88 -20.41 15.82 4.86
C LYS A 88 -19.43 14.67 4.96
N ASP A 89 -19.37 13.83 3.93
CA ASP A 89 -18.42 12.71 3.87
C ASP A 89 -16.98 13.25 3.83
N ILE A 90 -16.72 14.25 2.99
CA ILE A 90 -15.40 14.91 2.94
C ILE A 90 -15.08 15.59 4.29
N GLU A 91 -16.05 16.26 4.92
CA GLU A 91 -15.86 16.86 6.25
C GLU A 91 -15.56 15.84 7.34
N LYS A 92 -16.17 14.64 7.28
CA LYS A 92 -15.92 13.54 8.23
C LYS A 92 -14.54 12.91 7.99
N LEU A 93 -14.19 12.60 6.74
CA LEU A 93 -12.88 12.05 6.37
C LEU A 93 -11.71 12.97 6.76
N THR A 94 -11.92 14.28 6.65
CA THR A 94 -10.87 15.29 6.90
C THR A 94 -10.99 15.92 8.29
N GLU A 95 -11.71 15.26 9.22
CA GLU A 95 -11.82 15.71 10.60
C GLU A 95 -10.44 15.69 11.27
N GLY A 96 -9.96 16.87 11.68
CA GLY A 96 -8.63 17.04 12.29
C GLY A 96 -7.54 17.54 11.34
N VAL A 97 -7.84 17.64 10.03
CA VAL A 97 -6.96 18.25 9.03
C VAL A 97 -7.07 19.79 9.07
N ASP A 98 -6.01 20.50 8.66
CA ASP A 98 -6.04 21.96 8.56
C ASP A 98 -7.17 22.43 7.61
N LYS A 99 -8.09 23.23 8.16
CA LYS A 99 -9.25 23.75 7.45
C LYS A 99 -8.91 24.71 6.32
N ASN A 100 -7.71 25.28 6.32
CA ASN A 100 -7.25 26.22 5.29
C ASN A 100 -6.73 25.53 4.03
N LEU A 101 -6.44 24.22 4.08
CA LEU A 101 -5.99 23.48 2.91
C LEU A 101 -7.09 23.41 1.84
N PRO A 102 -6.70 23.43 0.55
CA PRO A 102 -7.55 22.98 -0.55
C PRO A 102 -8.17 21.59 -0.30
N ILE A 103 -9.34 21.33 -0.88
CA ILE A 103 -10.14 20.13 -0.59
C ILE A 103 -9.43 18.84 -1.00
N ASP A 104 -8.73 18.89 -2.11
CA ASP A 104 -7.87 17.84 -2.64
C ASP A 104 -6.67 17.59 -1.74
N GLU A 105 -5.97 18.64 -1.30
CA GLU A 105 -4.88 18.49 -0.34
C GLU A 105 -5.36 17.89 0.99
N LYS A 106 -6.58 18.22 1.43
CA LYS A 106 -7.16 17.61 2.64
C LYS A 106 -7.40 16.11 2.46
N LEU A 107 -8.04 15.71 1.38
CA LEU A 107 -8.31 14.28 1.11
C LEU A 107 -7.02 13.51 0.89
N PHE A 108 -6.06 14.10 0.17
CA PHE A 108 -4.75 13.50 -0.03
C PHE A 108 -4.01 13.29 1.30
N SER A 109 -4.14 14.22 2.25
CA SER A 109 -3.48 14.09 3.57
C SER A 109 -4.01 12.96 4.46
N VAL A 110 -5.14 12.35 4.11
CA VAL A 110 -5.77 11.26 4.88
C VAL A 110 -5.74 9.91 4.15
N ILE A 111 -5.00 9.81 3.04
CA ILE A 111 -4.74 8.51 2.41
C ILE A 111 -3.90 7.63 3.33
N ASN A 112 -4.21 6.34 3.30
CA ASN A 112 -3.79 5.39 4.29
C ASN A 112 -3.24 4.14 3.62
N LEU A 113 -2.02 3.73 3.96
CA LEU A 113 -1.52 2.41 3.58
C LEU A 113 -2.29 1.36 4.37
N GLU A 114 -3.11 0.55 3.71
CA GLU A 114 -3.92 -0.49 4.36
C GLU A 114 -3.27 -1.86 4.30
N ARG A 115 -2.59 -2.15 3.18
CA ARG A 115 -2.04 -3.48 2.90
C ARG A 115 -0.73 -3.42 2.14
N VAL A 116 0.14 -4.37 2.44
CA VAL A 116 1.31 -4.72 1.61
C VAL A 116 1.25 -6.20 1.26
N GLY A 117 1.16 -6.52 -0.03
CA GLY A 117 1.26 -7.89 -0.52
C GLY A 117 2.65 -8.18 -1.06
N ILE A 118 3.25 -9.29 -0.65
CA ILE A 118 4.55 -9.75 -1.17
C ILE A 118 4.37 -11.00 -2.04
N TYR A 119 4.97 -10.98 -3.22
CA TYR A 119 4.81 -11.97 -4.28
C TYR A 119 6.18 -12.45 -4.76
N PRO A 120 6.90 -13.28 -3.97
CA PRO A 120 8.20 -13.76 -4.40
C PRO A 120 8.11 -14.62 -5.66
N GLY A 121 9.04 -14.40 -6.60
CA GLY A 121 9.03 -15.03 -7.92
C GLY A 121 8.38 -14.19 -9.02
N TYR A 122 7.69 -13.09 -8.67
CA TYR A 122 7.13 -12.13 -9.62
C TYR A 122 8.05 -10.90 -9.79
N GLU A 123 7.99 -10.25 -10.96
CA GLU A 123 8.66 -8.95 -11.18
C GLU A 123 7.96 -7.83 -10.38
N ASP A 124 6.62 -7.85 -10.37
CA ASP A 124 5.75 -7.04 -9.51
C ASP A 124 5.77 -7.57 -8.08
N TYR A 125 6.95 -7.47 -7.47
CA TYR A 125 7.32 -8.18 -6.25
C TYR A 125 6.47 -7.80 -5.05
N ALA A 126 6.11 -6.52 -4.93
CA ALA A 126 5.31 -6.05 -3.82
C ALA A 126 4.29 -5.00 -4.25
N ILE A 127 3.09 -5.16 -3.70
CA ILE A 127 1.90 -4.36 -3.97
C ILE A 127 1.55 -3.58 -2.70
N TRP A 128 1.44 -2.26 -2.81
CA TRP A 128 1.14 -1.36 -1.70
C TRP A 128 -0.21 -0.69 -1.95
N ASP A 129 -1.19 -1.05 -1.14
CA ASP A 129 -2.57 -0.61 -1.31
C ASP A 129 -2.85 0.58 -0.40
N PHE A 130 -3.05 1.75 -1.02
CA PHE A 130 -3.47 2.96 -0.35
C PHE A 130 -4.96 3.18 -0.57
N MET A 131 -5.65 3.54 0.50
CA MET A 131 -7.09 3.80 0.48
C MET A 131 -7.42 5.03 1.30
N LEU A 132 -8.60 5.60 1.05
CA LEU A 132 -9.30 6.37 2.08
C LEU A 132 -9.93 5.39 3.07
N ASP A 133 -10.52 5.89 4.14
CA ASP A 133 -11.27 5.05 5.08
C ASP A 133 -12.28 4.17 4.31
N ASN A 134 -12.19 2.84 4.54
CA ASN A 134 -12.95 1.83 3.81
C ASN A 134 -14.46 1.89 4.10
N GLU A 135 -14.90 2.67 5.10
CA GLU A 135 -16.31 3.02 5.28
C GLU A 135 -16.86 3.89 4.14
N PHE A 136 -15.98 4.59 3.40
CA PHE A 136 -16.36 5.59 2.39
C PHE A 136 -16.03 5.18 0.96
N SER A 137 -14.97 4.41 0.74
CA SER A 137 -14.53 4.01 -0.60
C SER A 137 -13.94 2.61 -0.62
N ASP A 138 -14.24 1.89 -1.70
CA ASP A 138 -13.59 0.64 -2.10
C ASP A 138 -12.49 0.86 -3.14
N GLN A 139 -12.28 2.10 -3.59
CA GLN A 139 -11.23 2.41 -4.55
C GLN A 139 -9.85 2.31 -3.90
N ILE A 140 -8.92 1.70 -4.63
CA ILE A 140 -7.55 1.44 -4.16
C ILE A 140 -6.58 2.14 -5.08
N LEU A 141 -5.73 2.98 -4.49
CA LEU A 141 -4.54 3.51 -5.15
C LEU A 141 -3.39 2.54 -4.89
N VAL A 142 -2.96 1.84 -5.94
CA VAL A 142 -2.02 0.73 -5.85
C VAL A 142 -0.65 1.20 -6.33
N VAL A 143 0.39 0.95 -5.52
CA VAL A 143 1.78 1.18 -5.92
C VAL A 143 2.50 -0.16 -6.02
N VAL A 144 3.09 -0.41 -7.18
CA VAL A 144 3.84 -1.64 -7.47
C VAL A 144 5.33 -1.37 -7.33
N THR A 145 6.05 -2.27 -6.65
CA THR A 145 7.51 -2.20 -6.54
C THR A 145 8.18 -3.52 -6.89
N ASP A 146 9.40 -3.43 -7.41
CA ASP A 146 10.27 -4.60 -7.61
C ASP A 146 10.87 -5.11 -6.29
N ASN A 147 11.67 -6.18 -6.35
CA ASN A 147 12.32 -6.77 -5.18
C ASN A 147 13.38 -5.87 -4.50
N LYS A 148 13.69 -4.70 -5.06
CA LYS A 148 14.60 -3.69 -4.51
C LYS A 148 13.85 -2.46 -3.99
N GLY A 149 12.53 -2.45 -4.05
CA GLY A 149 11.71 -1.29 -3.66
C GLY A 149 11.81 -0.14 -4.68
N GLU A 150 12.18 -0.43 -5.92
CA GLU A 150 12.01 0.51 -7.03
C GLU A 150 10.56 0.50 -7.47
N ILE A 151 9.98 1.69 -7.61
CA ILE A 151 8.57 1.86 -8.00
C ILE A 151 8.48 1.57 -9.50
N VAL A 152 7.64 0.60 -9.83
CA VAL A 152 7.42 0.13 -11.21
C VAL A 152 6.20 0.80 -11.80
N ASP A 153 5.13 0.92 -11.00
CA ASP A 153 3.85 1.44 -11.46
C ASP A 153 3.03 2.08 -10.33
N ILE A 154 2.13 2.98 -10.72
CA ILE A 154 1.04 3.50 -9.89
C ILE A 154 -0.24 3.26 -10.67
N THR A 155 -1.16 2.50 -10.12
CA THR A 155 -2.42 2.14 -10.76
C THR A 155 -3.60 2.34 -9.82
N TRP A 156 -4.80 2.27 -10.37
CA TRP A 156 -6.06 2.44 -9.66
C TRP A 156 -6.94 1.22 -9.90
N GLU A 157 -7.38 0.59 -8.81
CA GLU A 157 -8.29 -0.56 -8.80
C GLU A 157 -9.61 -0.27 -8.04
N SER A 158 -10.65 -1.05 -8.35
CA SER A 158 -12.00 -1.00 -7.76
C SER A 158 -12.59 -2.39 -7.54
#